data_AF-K9VRX7-F1
#
_entry.id   AF-K9VRX7-F1
#
_cell.length_a   1.000
_cell.length_b   1.000
_cell.length_c   1.000
_cell.angle_alpha   90.00
_cell.angle_beta   90.00
_cell.angle_gamma   90.00
#
_symmetry.space_group_name_H-M   'P 1'
#
loop_
_entity.id
_entity.type
_entity.pdbx_description
1 polymer ?
#
loop_
_entity_poly.entity_id
_entity_poly.type
_entity_poly.pdbx_seq_one_letter_code
_entity_poly.pdbx_strand_id
1 'polypeptide(L)'
;MIGKQIKGTGFRGCLNYVLGKKDAALIGGTMCGQTPEELAAEFAIARQLRPNLKVAVFHATLSVYSTEKLEDSEENDQRWLAIAANYMKAMEFDNNQYAVVKHSDTEHDHIHIVASRICLDGGVVDDSWDYYKSQETIRQLERNYNLETVTPSWETDKRAQTTGEHRQLKSKGNKSVRVQLQDLIDEVTQDNPSMPEFVERLQQQAVEVQVGLTRTGFSKGISYNLDGVALSGTQLGKAYTFSGLQKYRGVSYDKGRDNALIEALMQPQHLAIAPSEAEENELESSQSELVATLSATANELESSQSELETTAPATPATANELELQLSILPERNETQWQKVRSHLAVEYSLPLELLDLLHSHSWLYAGSEKAVFTGRTLEGEARFAFVLDERGNFSTTHPLSSEAAFWVATTGEIERAVIACNPIEALSILLIEQDNSTTAPATLYLGIERASQLPIEFLQELDSVIIAITEDSMLARNASALLPNAEIVNPPSSWNESWIQLIEQEQQNFQQNNQPYKQRIQEIELD
;
A
#
# COMPACT_ATOMS: atom_id res chain seq x y z
N MET A 1 19.02 -17.59 -6.65
CA MET A 1 19.03 -16.38 -7.51
C MET A 1 17.99 -15.37 -7.02
N ILE A 2 18.30 -14.08 -7.10
CA ILE A 2 17.42 -12.94 -6.75
C ILE A 2 17.22 -12.07 -8.01
N GLY A 3 16.01 -11.60 -8.23
CA GLY A 3 15.67 -10.68 -9.33
C GLY A 3 15.12 -9.35 -8.84
N LYS A 4 15.46 -8.27 -9.54
CA LYS A 4 14.81 -6.95 -9.40
C LYS A 4 14.49 -6.40 -10.79
N GLN A 5 13.34 -5.77 -10.93
CA GLN A 5 12.90 -5.09 -12.15
C GLN A 5 12.70 -3.60 -11.87
N ILE A 6 13.02 -2.77 -12.85
CA ILE A 6 12.86 -1.32 -12.84
C ILE A 6 12.37 -0.91 -14.24
N LYS A 7 11.43 0.03 -14.30
CA LYS A 7 10.87 0.57 -15.55
C LYS A 7 11.30 2.02 -15.69
N GLY A 8 11.56 2.48 -16.92
CA GLY A 8 12.14 3.81 -17.14
C GLY A 8 11.71 4.50 -18.43
N THR A 9 11.97 5.80 -18.51
CA THR A 9 11.55 6.68 -19.60
C THR A 9 12.61 6.86 -20.71
N GLY A 10 13.90 6.74 -20.37
CA GLY A 10 15.01 7.03 -21.29
C GLY A 10 16.19 6.06 -21.18
N PHE A 11 16.56 5.44 -22.31
CA PHE A 11 17.63 4.43 -22.40
C PHE A 11 19.00 4.98 -22.01
N ARG A 12 19.36 6.19 -22.45
CA ARG A 12 20.69 6.78 -22.22
C ARG A 12 21.02 6.95 -20.73
N GLY A 13 20.05 7.34 -19.90
CA GLY A 13 20.25 7.45 -18.45
C GLY A 13 20.47 6.09 -17.80
N CYS A 14 19.67 5.09 -18.18
CA CYS A 14 19.82 3.70 -17.71
C CYS A 14 21.16 3.09 -18.13
N LEU A 15 21.56 3.26 -19.39
CA LEU A 15 22.84 2.78 -19.92
C LEU A 15 24.04 3.46 -19.25
N ASN A 16 24.00 4.78 -19.02
CA ASN A 16 25.03 5.49 -18.28
C ASN A 16 25.16 4.99 -16.82
N TYR A 17 24.03 4.69 -16.17
CA TYR A 17 24.03 4.14 -14.81
C TYR A 17 24.62 2.71 -14.75
N VAL A 18 24.28 1.87 -15.71
CA VAL A 18 24.75 0.47 -15.76
C VAL A 18 26.21 0.40 -16.24
N LEU A 19 26.55 0.96 -17.39
CA LEU A 19 27.92 0.89 -17.95
C LEU A 19 28.91 1.86 -17.27
N GLY A 20 28.45 2.82 -16.48
CA GLY A 20 29.30 3.78 -15.78
C GLY A 20 30.00 3.24 -14.53
N LYS A 21 29.73 2.00 -14.10
CA LYS A 21 30.47 1.37 -13.00
C LYS A 21 31.85 0.89 -13.47
N LYS A 22 32.82 0.96 -12.56
CA LYS A 22 34.23 0.63 -12.83
C LYS A 22 34.46 -0.80 -13.36
N ASP A 23 33.70 -1.76 -12.85
CA ASP A 23 33.84 -3.19 -13.15
C ASP A 23 32.62 -3.70 -13.96
N ALA A 24 32.08 -2.85 -14.85
CA ALA A 24 30.99 -3.18 -15.76
C ALA A 24 31.52 -3.70 -17.11
N ALA A 25 31.07 -4.89 -17.51
CA ALA A 25 31.38 -5.49 -18.81
C ALA A 25 30.10 -5.69 -19.62
N LEU A 26 30.00 -5.09 -20.81
CA LEU A 26 28.97 -5.43 -21.79
C LEU A 26 29.29 -6.81 -22.37
N ILE A 27 28.54 -7.83 -21.96
CA ILE A 27 28.82 -9.23 -22.35
C ILE A 27 27.98 -9.68 -23.56
N GLY A 28 26.92 -8.95 -23.92
CA GLY A 28 26.15 -9.24 -25.14
C GLY A 28 24.76 -8.61 -25.18
N GLY A 29 23.87 -9.18 -26.00
CA GLY A 29 22.53 -8.65 -26.27
C GLY A 29 22.09 -8.93 -27.70
N THR A 30 21.11 -8.17 -28.19
CA THR A 30 20.63 -8.18 -29.60
C THR A 30 21.08 -6.96 -30.40
N MET A 31 22.00 -6.17 -29.86
CA MET A 31 22.50 -4.90 -30.42
C MET A 31 24.01 -4.92 -30.63
N CYS A 32 24.52 -4.06 -31.50
CA CYS A 32 25.93 -4.02 -31.90
C CYS A 32 26.77 -3.00 -31.12
N GLY A 33 26.15 -1.91 -30.66
CA GLY A 33 26.80 -0.80 -29.96
C GLY A 33 27.56 -1.23 -28.71
N GLN A 34 28.71 -0.59 -28.46
CA GLN A 34 29.60 -0.92 -27.35
C GLN A 34 29.60 0.18 -26.26
N THR A 35 29.05 1.35 -26.58
CA THR A 35 28.97 2.51 -25.69
C THR A 35 27.50 2.87 -25.33
N PRO A 36 27.26 3.59 -24.20
CA PRO A 36 25.94 4.12 -23.88
C PRO A 36 25.35 5.02 -24.97
N GLU A 37 26.19 5.71 -25.74
CA GLU A 37 25.84 6.51 -26.91
C GLU A 37 25.27 5.65 -28.04
N GLU A 38 26.02 4.64 -28.47
CA GLU A 38 25.65 3.76 -29.59
C GLU A 38 24.43 2.91 -29.25
N LEU A 39 24.40 2.31 -28.06
CA LEU A 39 23.27 1.50 -27.60
C LEU A 39 21.98 2.35 -27.47
N ALA A 40 22.08 3.59 -26.99
CA ALA A 40 20.93 4.50 -26.96
C ALA A 40 20.46 4.91 -28.37
N ALA A 41 21.37 5.03 -29.34
CA ALA A 41 21.05 5.29 -30.73
C ALA A 41 20.38 4.07 -31.41
N GLU A 42 20.81 2.85 -31.11
CA GLU A 42 20.14 1.63 -31.57
C GLU A 42 18.74 1.48 -30.96
N PHE A 43 18.58 1.67 -29.64
CA PHE A 43 17.26 1.70 -29.00
C PHE A 43 16.32 2.78 -29.57
N ALA A 44 16.87 3.89 -30.07
CA ALA A 44 16.07 4.94 -30.70
C ALA A 44 15.35 4.47 -31.98
N ILE A 45 15.76 3.34 -32.58
CA ILE A 45 15.10 2.74 -33.75
C ILE A 45 13.74 2.18 -33.36
N ALA A 46 13.66 1.25 -32.38
CA ALA A 46 12.37 0.76 -31.88
C ALA A 46 11.55 1.90 -31.24
N ARG A 47 12.21 2.87 -30.59
CA ARG A 47 11.54 4.02 -29.97
C ARG A 47 10.68 4.84 -30.96
N GLN A 48 11.10 4.95 -32.22
CA GLN A 48 10.35 5.66 -33.26
C GLN A 48 9.00 5.02 -33.60
N LEU A 49 8.82 3.71 -33.34
CA LEU A 49 7.55 3.01 -33.57
C LEU A 49 6.47 3.38 -32.54
N ARG A 50 6.87 3.90 -31.37
CA ARG A 50 6.00 4.34 -30.27
C ARG A 50 6.57 5.60 -29.60
N PRO A 51 6.54 6.78 -30.25
CA PRO A 51 7.11 8.01 -29.70
C PRO A 51 6.42 8.46 -28.40
N ASN A 52 5.10 8.22 -28.28
CA ASN A 52 4.28 8.71 -27.16
C ASN A 52 4.29 7.78 -25.91
N LEU A 53 4.89 6.59 -25.98
CA LEU A 53 4.94 5.67 -24.84
C LEU A 53 5.82 6.28 -23.74
N LYS A 54 5.28 6.66 -22.59
CA LYS A 54 6.08 7.32 -21.54
C LYS A 54 7.18 6.41 -20.97
N VAL A 55 6.86 5.14 -20.73
CA VAL A 55 7.74 4.15 -20.08
C VAL A 55 8.16 3.09 -21.12
N ALA A 56 9.29 3.32 -21.78
CA ALA A 56 9.79 2.48 -22.87
C ALA A 56 10.95 1.55 -22.47
N VAL A 57 11.61 1.81 -21.34
CA VAL A 57 12.76 1.05 -20.86
C VAL A 57 12.30 0.00 -19.84
N PHE A 58 12.79 -1.23 -20.00
CA PHE A 58 12.76 -2.28 -19.00
C PHE A 58 14.20 -2.56 -18.54
N HIS A 59 14.42 -2.63 -17.23
CA HIS A 59 15.72 -2.93 -16.62
C HIS A 59 15.56 -4.03 -15.59
N ALA A 60 16.03 -5.23 -15.93
CA ALA A 60 16.14 -6.36 -15.01
C ALA A 60 17.54 -6.43 -14.39
N THR A 61 17.62 -6.93 -13.17
CA THR A 61 18.87 -7.31 -12.49
C THR A 61 18.71 -8.73 -11.98
N LEU A 62 19.63 -9.63 -12.33
CA LEU A 62 19.64 -11.02 -11.89
C LEU A 62 20.95 -11.30 -11.15
N SER A 63 20.85 -11.71 -9.89
CA SER A 63 21.99 -11.98 -9.01
C SER A 63 21.98 -13.44 -8.57
N VAL A 64 23.11 -14.14 -8.69
CA VAL A 64 23.24 -15.46 -8.03
C VAL A 64 23.28 -15.27 -6.51
N TYR A 65 22.74 -16.25 -5.78
CA TYR A 65 23.03 -16.39 -4.36
C TYR A 65 24.18 -17.39 -4.28
N SER A 66 25.33 -16.97 -3.80
CA SER A 66 26.55 -17.77 -3.80
C SER A 66 27.62 -17.16 -2.89
N THR A 67 28.28 -18.00 -2.10
CA THR A 67 29.55 -17.70 -1.41
C THR A 67 30.78 -17.89 -2.31
N GLU A 68 30.57 -18.41 -3.52
CA GLU A 68 31.59 -18.57 -4.56
C GLU A 68 31.37 -17.47 -5.61
N LYS A 69 32.36 -16.58 -5.79
CA LYS A 69 32.43 -15.77 -7.01
C LYS A 69 32.63 -16.72 -8.19
N LEU A 70 31.89 -16.52 -9.27
CA LEU A 70 32.08 -17.30 -10.47
C LEU A 70 33.38 -16.81 -11.14
N GLU A 71 34.22 -17.72 -11.64
CA GLU A 71 35.47 -17.31 -12.29
C GLU A 71 35.20 -16.37 -13.48
N ASP A 72 36.06 -15.36 -13.64
CA ASP A 72 35.95 -14.43 -14.76
C ASP A 72 36.48 -15.10 -16.03
N SER A 73 35.58 -15.84 -16.69
CA SER A 73 35.87 -16.71 -17.82
C SER A 73 34.79 -16.58 -18.89
N GLU A 74 35.18 -16.82 -20.14
CA GLU A 74 34.27 -16.78 -21.30
C GLU A 74 33.12 -17.80 -21.15
N GLU A 75 33.36 -18.95 -20.53
CA GLU A 75 32.32 -19.95 -20.23
C GLU A 75 31.26 -19.44 -19.25
N ASN A 76 31.67 -18.65 -18.25
CA ASN A 76 30.76 -18.01 -17.30
C ASN A 76 29.93 -16.90 -17.96
N ASP A 77 30.52 -16.10 -18.85
CA ASP A 77 29.80 -15.08 -19.62
C ASP A 77 28.79 -15.73 -20.57
N GLN A 78 29.14 -16.82 -21.26
CA GLN A 78 28.19 -17.60 -22.06
C GLN A 78 27.04 -18.19 -21.22
N ARG A 79 27.32 -18.65 -19.99
CA ARG A 79 26.28 -19.09 -19.04
C ARG A 79 25.33 -17.95 -18.67
N TRP A 80 25.87 -16.77 -18.39
CA TRP A 80 25.07 -15.57 -18.10
C TRP A 80 24.23 -15.09 -19.29
N LEU A 81 24.78 -15.11 -20.50
CA LEU A 81 24.04 -14.81 -21.73
C LEU A 81 22.89 -15.80 -21.96
N ALA A 82 23.12 -17.09 -21.72
CA ALA A 82 22.07 -18.10 -21.84
C ALA A 82 20.95 -17.88 -20.80
N ILE A 83 21.31 -17.56 -19.54
CA ILE A 83 20.35 -17.18 -18.49
C ILE A 83 19.56 -15.93 -18.91
N ALA A 84 20.23 -14.89 -19.41
CA ALA A 84 19.61 -13.66 -19.86
C ALA A 84 18.63 -13.89 -21.03
N ALA A 85 19.04 -14.64 -22.06
CA ALA A 85 18.20 -14.93 -23.21
C ALA A 85 16.95 -15.75 -22.82
N ASN A 86 17.09 -16.75 -21.95
CA ASN A 86 15.96 -17.52 -21.45
C ASN A 86 15.04 -16.70 -20.53
N TYR A 87 15.60 -15.83 -19.69
CA TYR A 87 14.82 -14.86 -18.90
C TYR A 87 14.00 -13.94 -19.80
N MET A 88 14.64 -13.31 -20.79
CA MET A 88 13.99 -12.39 -21.72
C MET A 88 12.87 -13.06 -22.51
N LYS A 89 13.11 -14.27 -23.02
CA LYS A 89 12.08 -15.04 -23.73
C LYS A 89 10.88 -15.39 -22.85
N ALA A 90 11.11 -15.85 -21.61
CA ALA A 90 10.02 -16.17 -20.68
C ALA A 90 9.25 -14.92 -20.20
N MET A 91 9.92 -13.75 -20.21
CA MET A 91 9.33 -12.44 -19.96
C MET A 91 8.69 -11.79 -21.21
N GLU A 92 8.54 -12.52 -22.33
CA GLU A 92 7.97 -12.03 -23.60
C GLU A 92 8.74 -10.87 -24.28
N PHE A 93 10.03 -10.75 -24.00
CA PHE A 93 10.97 -9.91 -24.76
C PHE A 93 11.70 -10.73 -25.84
N ASP A 94 10.96 -11.44 -26.68
CA ASP A 94 11.50 -12.31 -27.74
C ASP A 94 11.76 -11.57 -29.07
N ASN A 95 11.04 -10.48 -29.34
CA ASN A 95 11.18 -9.62 -30.53
C ASN A 95 11.68 -8.20 -30.16
N ASN A 96 12.58 -8.10 -29.18
CA ASN A 96 12.96 -6.83 -28.54
C ASN A 96 14.47 -6.59 -28.59
N GLN A 97 14.85 -5.31 -28.70
CA GLN A 97 16.23 -4.89 -28.48
C GLN A 97 16.57 -5.03 -26.99
N TYR A 98 17.74 -5.60 -26.67
CA TYR A 98 18.29 -5.60 -25.32
C TYR A 98 19.83 -5.69 -25.31
N ALA A 99 20.40 -5.27 -24.18
CA ALA A 99 21.82 -5.38 -23.85
C ALA A 99 21.98 -6.02 -22.45
N VAL A 100 23.04 -6.80 -22.27
CA VAL A 100 23.36 -7.53 -21.04
C VAL A 100 24.73 -7.07 -20.53
N VAL A 101 24.76 -6.52 -19.32
CA VAL A 101 25.97 -6.01 -18.67
C VAL A 101 26.22 -6.78 -17.38
N LYS A 102 27.40 -7.37 -17.25
CA LYS A 102 27.88 -8.07 -16.06
C LYS A 102 28.55 -7.07 -15.11
N HIS A 103 28.24 -7.20 -13.83
CA HIS A 103 28.87 -6.48 -12.73
C HIS A 103 29.45 -7.46 -11.71
N SER A 104 30.70 -7.23 -11.31
CA SER A 104 31.40 -7.99 -10.26
C SER A 104 31.81 -7.12 -9.05
N ASP A 105 31.17 -5.95 -8.89
CA ASP A 105 31.45 -4.92 -7.88
C ASP A 105 30.92 -5.23 -6.47
N THR A 106 30.24 -6.36 -6.28
CA THR A 106 29.71 -6.80 -4.97
C THR A 106 30.24 -8.18 -4.54
N GLU A 107 29.76 -8.69 -3.39
CA GLU A 107 30.01 -10.08 -2.96
C GLU A 107 29.39 -11.11 -3.92
N HIS A 108 28.40 -10.72 -4.75
CA HIS A 108 27.73 -11.61 -5.70
C HIS A 108 27.82 -11.07 -7.14
N ASP A 109 28.17 -11.93 -8.08
CA ASP A 109 28.08 -11.63 -9.50
C ASP A 109 26.61 -11.45 -9.91
N HIS A 110 26.36 -10.42 -10.72
CA HIS A 110 25.03 -10.14 -11.24
C HIS A 110 25.09 -9.54 -12.63
N ILE A 111 24.03 -9.78 -13.39
CA ILE A 111 23.82 -9.12 -14.68
C ILE A 111 22.69 -8.10 -14.57
N HIS A 112 22.85 -7.01 -15.30
CA HIS A 112 21.79 -6.10 -15.67
C HIS A 112 21.38 -6.36 -17.12
N ILE A 113 20.08 -6.47 -17.36
CA ILE A 113 19.50 -6.57 -18.70
C ILE A 113 18.72 -5.29 -18.95
N VAL A 114 19.17 -4.48 -19.90
CA VAL A 114 18.47 -3.25 -20.34
C VAL A 114 17.78 -3.58 -21.64
N ALA A 115 16.47 -3.38 -21.74
CA ALA A 115 15.66 -3.76 -22.89
C ALA A 115 14.63 -2.69 -23.27
N SER A 116 14.28 -2.69 -24.56
CA SER A 116 13.13 -1.94 -25.06
C SER A 116 11.85 -2.73 -24.80
N ARG A 117 10.87 -2.11 -24.14
CA ARG A 117 9.49 -2.63 -24.12
C ARG A 117 8.83 -2.61 -25.49
N ILE A 118 9.30 -1.76 -26.41
CA ILE A 118 8.79 -1.67 -27.77
C ILE A 118 9.45 -2.78 -28.60
N CYS A 119 8.64 -3.67 -29.14
CA CYS A 119 9.06 -4.76 -30.02
C CYS A 119 9.43 -4.21 -31.41
N LEU A 120 10.19 -4.96 -32.20
CA LEU A 120 10.65 -4.54 -33.53
C LEU A 120 9.52 -4.42 -34.57
N ASP A 121 8.35 -5.00 -34.29
CA ASP A 121 7.09 -4.81 -35.06
C ASP A 121 6.23 -3.63 -34.57
N GLY A 122 6.65 -2.93 -33.52
CA GLY A 122 5.91 -1.84 -32.87
C GLY A 122 4.91 -2.29 -31.81
N GLY A 123 4.81 -3.60 -31.51
CA GLY A 123 4.18 -4.09 -30.29
C GLY A 123 4.81 -3.49 -29.03
N VAL A 124 4.14 -3.64 -27.89
CA VAL A 124 4.69 -3.26 -26.59
C VAL A 124 4.51 -4.45 -25.66
N VAL A 125 5.60 -4.93 -25.06
CA VAL A 125 5.56 -5.99 -24.04
C VAL A 125 4.72 -5.48 -22.88
N ASP A 126 3.66 -6.22 -22.56
CA ASP A 126 2.79 -5.89 -21.44
C ASP A 126 3.56 -5.99 -20.12
N ASP A 127 3.23 -5.11 -19.18
CA ASP A 127 3.93 -5.02 -17.90
C ASP A 127 3.03 -5.28 -16.69
N SER A 128 1.87 -5.89 -16.93
CA SER A 128 1.05 -6.52 -15.90
C SER A 128 1.69 -7.83 -15.46
N TRP A 129 1.63 -8.14 -14.16
CA TRP A 129 2.17 -9.39 -13.57
C TRP A 129 3.67 -9.65 -13.79
N ASP A 130 4.43 -8.71 -14.35
CA ASP A 130 5.85 -8.89 -14.69
C ASP A 130 6.71 -9.27 -13.47
N TYR A 131 6.41 -8.77 -12.27
CA TYR A 131 7.03 -9.21 -11.02
C TYR A 131 6.78 -10.69 -10.68
N TYR A 132 5.55 -11.18 -10.87
CA TYR A 132 5.22 -12.59 -10.66
C TYR A 132 5.89 -13.47 -11.71
N LYS A 133 5.76 -13.09 -12.99
CA LYS A 133 6.34 -13.78 -14.15
C LYS A 133 7.86 -13.88 -14.06
N SER A 134 8.51 -12.80 -13.61
CA SER A 134 9.94 -12.76 -13.32
C SER A 134 10.31 -13.71 -12.19
N GLN A 135 9.57 -13.69 -11.07
CA GLN A 135 9.88 -14.55 -9.94
C GLN A 135 9.71 -16.05 -10.27
N GLU A 136 8.66 -16.42 -11.02
CA GLU A 136 8.46 -17.77 -11.54
C GLU A 136 9.58 -18.15 -12.53
N THR A 137 9.87 -17.29 -13.51
CA THR A 137 10.97 -17.47 -14.47
C THR A 137 12.29 -17.71 -13.76
N ILE A 138 12.59 -16.96 -12.70
CA ILE A 138 13.81 -17.14 -11.90
C ILE A 138 13.83 -18.51 -11.20
N ARG A 139 12.71 -18.99 -10.64
CA ARG A 139 12.64 -20.37 -10.09
C ARG A 139 12.85 -21.43 -11.17
N GLN A 140 12.39 -21.20 -12.40
CA GLN A 140 12.64 -22.10 -13.53
C GLN A 140 14.12 -22.07 -13.97
N LEU A 141 14.72 -20.88 -14.05
CA LEU A 141 16.15 -20.70 -14.37
C LEU A 141 17.07 -21.33 -13.31
N GLU A 142 16.73 -21.23 -12.02
CA GLU A 142 17.47 -21.92 -10.95
C GLU A 142 17.55 -23.43 -11.19
N ARG A 143 16.43 -24.06 -11.55
CA ARG A 143 16.37 -25.50 -11.88
C ARG A 143 17.14 -25.82 -13.16
N ASN A 144 16.92 -25.04 -14.22
CA ASN A 144 17.50 -25.28 -15.54
C ASN A 144 19.03 -25.12 -15.58
N TYR A 145 19.58 -24.23 -14.74
CA TYR A 145 21.02 -23.95 -14.67
C TYR A 145 21.71 -24.53 -13.43
N ASN A 146 21.00 -25.37 -12.66
CA ASN A 146 21.48 -25.97 -11.41
C ASN A 146 22.12 -24.95 -10.46
N LEU A 147 21.39 -23.85 -10.21
CA LEU A 147 21.79 -22.78 -9.30
C LEU A 147 21.10 -22.96 -7.94
N GLU A 148 21.70 -22.43 -6.87
CA GLU A 148 21.12 -22.51 -5.54
C GLU A 148 19.72 -21.88 -5.49
N THR A 149 18.74 -22.71 -5.16
CA THR A 149 17.33 -22.34 -5.05
C THR A 149 17.09 -21.60 -3.75
N VAL A 150 16.83 -20.29 -3.86
CA VAL A 150 16.37 -19.51 -2.71
C VAL A 150 14.91 -19.89 -2.42
N THR A 151 14.52 -19.99 -1.15
CA THR A 151 13.12 -20.16 -0.78
C THR A 151 12.30 -19.01 -1.38
N PRO A 152 11.21 -19.26 -2.12
CA PRO A 152 10.40 -18.19 -2.68
C PRO A 152 9.92 -17.21 -1.61
N SER A 153 9.85 -15.92 -1.93
CA SER A 153 9.41 -14.87 -0.99
C SER A 153 7.99 -15.08 -0.44
N TRP A 154 7.15 -15.83 -1.15
CA TRP A 154 5.80 -16.25 -0.70
C TRP A 154 5.83 -17.49 0.22
N GLU A 155 6.88 -18.31 0.14
CA GLU A 155 7.06 -19.53 0.94
C GLU A 155 7.72 -19.23 2.29
N THR A 156 8.59 -18.22 2.38
CA THR A 156 9.16 -17.77 3.66
C THR A 156 8.08 -17.25 4.63
N ASP A 157 7.94 -17.94 5.77
CA ASP A 157 7.05 -17.56 6.89
C ASP A 157 7.35 -16.19 7.49
N LYS A 158 8.64 -15.83 7.49
CA LYS A 158 9.16 -14.55 7.97
C LYS A 158 9.44 -13.63 6.78
N ARG A 159 9.20 -12.33 6.94
CA ARG A 159 9.69 -11.33 5.98
C ARG A 159 11.21 -11.19 6.13
N ALA A 160 11.95 -11.33 5.03
CA ALA A 160 13.41 -11.23 5.01
C ALA A 160 13.93 -9.86 5.49
N GLN A 161 15.22 -9.77 5.85
CA GLN A 161 15.86 -8.51 6.23
C GLN A 161 16.07 -7.61 5.01
N THR A 162 15.75 -6.32 5.17
CA THR A 162 16.03 -5.30 4.14
C THR A 162 17.52 -4.97 4.10
N THR A 163 18.00 -4.44 2.97
CA THR A 163 19.39 -3.98 2.82
C THR A 163 19.76 -2.91 3.86
N GLY A 164 18.79 -2.08 4.28
CA GLY A 164 18.93 -1.10 5.35
C GLY A 164 19.17 -1.76 6.71
N GLU A 165 18.35 -2.75 7.08
CA GLU A 165 18.50 -3.50 8.34
C GLU A 165 19.79 -4.33 8.39
N HIS A 166 20.19 -4.98 7.27
CA HIS A 166 21.50 -5.63 7.16
C HIS A 166 22.65 -4.65 7.42
N ARG A 167 22.58 -3.43 6.85
CA ARG A 167 23.57 -2.38 7.07
C ARG A 167 23.54 -1.87 8.51
N GLN A 168 22.37 -1.71 9.11
CA GLN A 168 22.19 -1.31 10.50
C GLN A 168 22.81 -2.32 11.46
N LEU A 169 22.57 -3.62 11.28
CA LEU A 169 23.15 -4.68 12.10
C LEU A 169 24.68 -4.72 11.96
N LYS A 170 25.21 -4.67 10.73
CA LYS A 170 26.67 -4.61 10.47
C LYS A 170 27.33 -3.31 11.00
N SER A 171 26.61 -2.19 11.09
CA SER A 171 27.16 -0.88 11.47
C SER A 171 26.99 -0.50 12.95
N LYS A 172 25.88 -0.88 13.58
CA LYS A 172 25.51 -0.46 14.94
C LYS A 172 25.45 -1.62 15.94
N GLY A 173 25.62 -2.87 15.50
CA GLY A 173 25.64 -4.06 16.35
C GLY A 173 24.28 -4.56 16.85
N ASN A 174 23.24 -3.73 16.83
CA ASN A 174 21.91 -4.06 17.34
C ASN A 174 20.94 -4.52 16.23
N LYS A 175 20.05 -5.47 16.57
CA LYS A 175 18.95 -5.94 15.71
C LYS A 175 17.88 -4.85 15.52
N SER A 176 17.24 -4.77 14.35
CA SER A 176 16.06 -3.90 14.17
C SER A 176 14.88 -4.40 15.00
N VAL A 177 13.98 -3.49 15.42
CA VAL A 177 12.79 -3.85 16.23
C VAL A 177 11.96 -4.95 15.56
N ARG A 178 11.85 -4.94 14.23
CA ARG A 178 11.18 -5.99 13.46
C ARG A 178 11.78 -7.38 13.68
N VAL A 179 13.11 -7.48 13.74
CA VAL A 179 13.83 -8.75 13.97
C VAL A 179 13.72 -9.16 15.44
N GLN A 180 13.78 -8.20 16.37
CA GLN A 180 13.57 -8.47 17.80
C GLN A 180 12.16 -9.03 18.05
N LEU A 181 11.11 -8.40 17.49
CA LEU A 181 9.73 -8.88 17.57
C LEU A 181 9.55 -10.26 16.92
N GLN A 182 10.18 -10.53 15.77
CA GLN A 182 10.15 -11.86 15.16
C GLN A 182 10.74 -12.92 16.11
N ASP A 183 11.91 -12.66 16.70
CA ASP A 183 12.59 -13.58 17.61
C ASP A 183 11.78 -13.81 18.90
N LEU A 184 11.25 -12.74 19.53
CA LEU A 184 10.42 -12.82 20.75
C LEU A 184 9.12 -13.61 20.49
N ILE A 185 8.42 -13.36 19.38
CA ILE A 185 7.20 -14.08 19.02
C ILE A 185 7.50 -15.57 18.75
N ASP A 186 8.61 -15.89 18.08
CA ASP A 186 9.01 -17.28 17.85
C ASP A 186 9.48 -17.98 19.15
N GLU A 187 9.93 -17.25 20.17
CA GLU A 187 10.27 -17.79 21.50
C GLU A 187 8.99 -18.12 22.30
N VAL A 188 8.08 -17.17 22.45
CA VAL A 188 6.88 -17.34 23.30
C VAL A 188 5.83 -18.30 22.74
N THR A 189 5.98 -18.75 21.48
CA THR A 189 5.05 -19.68 20.80
C THR A 189 5.55 -21.13 20.70
N GLN A 190 6.76 -21.47 21.17
CA GLN A 190 7.35 -22.81 20.99
C GLN A 190 6.53 -23.96 21.60
N ASP A 191 5.78 -23.70 22.67
CA ASP A 191 4.93 -24.65 23.38
C ASP A 191 3.46 -24.65 22.92
N ASN A 192 3.13 -23.88 21.87
CA ASN A 192 1.77 -23.76 21.29
C ASN A 192 0.72 -23.22 22.30
N PRO A 193 0.91 -22.01 22.85
CA PRO A 193 0.03 -21.44 23.87
C PRO A 193 -1.38 -21.12 23.32
N SER A 194 -2.32 -20.78 24.20
CA SER A 194 -3.53 -20.09 23.80
C SER A 194 -3.25 -18.62 23.44
N MET A 195 -4.14 -18.00 22.65
CA MET A 195 -4.01 -16.60 22.24
C MET A 195 -3.95 -15.61 23.43
N PRO A 196 -4.71 -15.79 24.54
CA PRO A 196 -4.52 -14.99 25.76
C PRO A 196 -3.13 -15.16 26.40
N GLU A 197 -2.65 -16.41 26.58
CA GLU A 197 -1.32 -16.69 27.15
C GLU A 197 -0.20 -16.11 26.26
N PHE A 198 -0.36 -16.16 24.95
CA PHE A 198 0.55 -15.54 23.98
C PHE A 198 0.62 -14.01 24.15
N VAL A 199 -0.54 -13.34 24.28
CA VAL A 199 -0.62 -11.89 24.53
C VAL A 199 0.04 -11.53 25.86
N GLU A 200 -0.27 -12.25 26.93
CA GLU A 200 0.27 -12.02 28.27
C GLU A 200 1.80 -12.17 28.31
N ARG A 201 2.35 -13.23 27.70
CA ARG A 201 3.81 -13.46 27.65
C ARG A 201 4.55 -12.35 26.91
N LEU A 202 3.99 -11.82 25.82
CA LEU A 202 4.57 -10.68 25.10
C LEU A 202 4.52 -9.41 25.94
N GLN A 203 3.41 -9.15 26.63
CA GLN A 203 3.30 -8.01 27.56
C GLN A 203 4.32 -8.08 28.70
N GLN A 204 4.60 -9.29 29.23
CA GLN A 204 5.68 -9.51 30.21
C GLN A 204 7.08 -9.23 29.65
N GLN A 205 7.28 -9.32 28.33
CA GLN A 205 8.50 -8.94 27.62
C GLN A 205 8.48 -7.49 27.11
N ALA A 206 7.61 -6.64 27.66
CA ALA A 206 7.40 -5.24 27.27
C ALA A 206 6.97 -5.04 25.80
N VAL A 207 6.37 -6.05 25.17
CA VAL A 207 5.72 -5.96 23.87
C VAL A 207 4.22 -5.75 24.06
N GLU A 208 3.71 -4.56 23.75
CA GLU A 208 2.25 -4.35 23.76
C GLU A 208 1.62 -5.04 22.55
N VAL A 209 0.57 -5.83 22.77
CA VAL A 209 -0.12 -6.55 21.70
C VAL A 209 -1.54 -6.00 21.56
N GLN A 210 -1.95 -5.69 20.34
CA GLN A 210 -3.31 -5.29 20.02
C GLN A 210 -3.93 -6.26 19.01
N VAL A 211 -5.08 -6.84 19.37
CA VAL A 211 -5.90 -7.70 18.51
C VAL A 211 -7.17 -6.94 18.12
N GLY A 212 -7.29 -6.58 16.85
CA GLY A 212 -8.56 -6.01 16.35
C GLY A 212 -9.59 -7.12 16.19
N LEU A 213 -10.67 -7.14 16.97
CA LEU A 213 -11.78 -8.09 16.80
C LEU A 213 -12.98 -7.40 16.12
N THR A 214 -13.70 -8.13 15.26
CA THR A 214 -15.01 -7.67 14.74
C THR A 214 -16.14 -8.05 15.69
N ARG A 215 -17.31 -7.41 15.54
CA ARG A 215 -18.55 -7.79 16.26
C ARG A 215 -18.97 -9.26 16.04
N THR A 216 -18.48 -9.90 14.99
CA THR A 216 -18.70 -11.34 14.71
C THR A 216 -17.59 -12.25 15.25
N GLY A 217 -16.49 -11.71 15.81
CA GLY A 217 -15.38 -12.45 16.41
C GLY A 217 -14.25 -12.85 15.46
N PHE A 218 -14.25 -12.33 14.22
CA PHE A 218 -13.14 -12.47 13.29
C PHE A 218 -12.10 -11.40 13.58
N SER A 219 -10.81 -11.72 13.47
CA SER A 219 -9.74 -10.74 13.66
C SER A 219 -9.63 -9.79 12.46
N LYS A 220 -9.75 -8.47 12.68
CA LYS A 220 -9.27 -7.43 11.76
C LYS A 220 -7.74 -7.43 11.61
N GLY A 221 -7.01 -7.99 12.57
CA GLY A 221 -5.55 -8.12 12.54
C GLY A 221 -4.95 -8.26 13.94
N ILE A 222 -3.61 -8.36 13.99
CA ILE A 222 -2.80 -8.27 15.21
C ILE A 222 -1.60 -7.37 14.94
N SER A 223 -1.19 -6.59 15.95
CA SER A 223 -0.01 -5.73 15.93
C SER A 223 0.74 -5.77 17.26
N TYR A 224 2.04 -5.52 17.18
CA TYR A 224 3.00 -5.62 18.26
C TYR A 224 3.79 -4.31 18.36
N ASN A 225 3.88 -3.72 19.55
CA ASN A 225 4.65 -2.51 19.82
C ASN A 225 5.81 -2.85 20.75
N LEU A 226 7.04 -2.56 20.32
CA LEU A 226 8.25 -2.70 21.14
C LEU A 226 9.04 -1.39 21.04
N ASP A 227 9.44 -0.83 22.18
CA ASP A 227 10.18 0.44 22.29
C ASP A 227 9.53 1.62 21.52
N GLY A 228 8.19 1.64 21.45
CA GLY A 228 7.42 2.67 20.73
C GLY A 228 7.31 2.46 19.21
N VAL A 229 7.85 1.37 18.67
CA VAL A 229 7.75 1.01 17.24
C VAL A 229 6.70 -0.08 17.06
N ALA A 230 5.51 0.33 16.62
CA ALA A 230 4.40 -0.57 16.33
C ALA A 230 4.50 -1.21 14.93
N LEU A 231 4.45 -2.55 14.87
CA LEU A 231 4.44 -3.33 13.63
C LEU A 231 3.28 -4.33 13.63
N SER A 232 2.50 -4.31 12.56
CA SER A 232 1.48 -5.31 12.29
C SER A 232 2.07 -6.68 11.96
N GLY A 233 1.31 -7.75 12.21
CA GLY A 233 1.72 -9.11 11.85
C GLY A 233 2.11 -9.26 10.38
N THR A 234 1.48 -8.53 9.45
CA THR A 234 1.85 -8.54 8.03
C THR A 234 3.19 -7.86 7.73
N GLN A 235 3.60 -6.87 8.53
CA GLN A 235 4.94 -6.27 8.44
C GLN A 235 6.03 -7.23 8.96
N LEU A 236 5.72 -8.06 9.97
CA LEU A 236 6.64 -9.11 10.45
C LEU A 236 6.70 -10.33 9.48
N GLY A 237 5.57 -10.73 8.90
CA GLY A 237 5.47 -11.83 7.94
C GLY A 237 4.23 -12.71 8.16
N LYS A 238 3.88 -13.55 7.18
CA LYS A 238 2.61 -14.30 7.18
C LYS A 238 2.38 -15.12 8.47
N ALA A 239 3.44 -15.67 9.09
CA ALA A 239 3.34 -16.44 10.32
C ALA A 239 3.01 -15.62 11.59
N TYR A 240 3.21 -14.31 11.56
CA TYR A 240 3.00 -13.41 12.70
C TYR A 240 1.64 -12.68 12.66
N THR A 241 0.82 -12.97 11.65
CA THR A 241 -0.59 -12.51 11.56
C THR A 241 -1.48 -13.31 12.50
N PHE A 242 -2.67 -12.82 12.87
CA PHE A 242 -3.54 -13.50 13.84
C PHE A 242 -3.93 -14.93 13.41
N SER A 243 -4.27 -15.11 12.13
CA SER A 243 -4.49 -16.43 11.51
C SER A 243 -3.18 -17.19 11.24
N GLY A 244 -2.08 -16.46 11.02
CA GLY A 244 -0.73 -17.01 10.89
C GLY A 244 -0.22 -17.69 12.15
N LEU A 245 -0.45 -17.09 13.32
CA LEU A 245 -0.08 -17.66 14.62
C LEU A 245 -0.77 -19.01 14.84
N GLN A 246 -2.08 -19.08 14.55
CA GLN A 246 -2.85 -20.32 14.61
C GLN A 246 -2.32 -21.38 13.62
N LYS A 247 -2.01 -20.98 12.39
CA LYS A 247 -1.65 -21.92 11.30
C LYS A 247 -0.17 -22.36 11.30
N TYR A 248 0.75 -21.48 11.68
CA TYR A 248 2.21 -21.66 11.52
C TYR A 248 2.98 -21.59 12.85
N ARG A 249 2.32 -21.26 13.98
CA ARG A 249 2.89 -21.23 15.34
C ARG A 249 2.05 -21.96 16.39
N GLY A 250 1.02 -22.70 15.95
CA GLY A 250 0.18 -23.53 16.81
C GLY A 250 -0.64 -22.80 17.89
N VAL A 251 -0.69 -21.47 17.87
CA VAL A 251 -1.37 -20.69 18.91
C VAL A 251 -2.87 -20.97 18.87
N SER A 252 -3.44 -21.55 19.93
CA SER A 252 -4.85 -21.93 19.96
C SER A 252 -5.75 -20.72 20.21
N TYR A 253 -6.86 -20.60 19.46
CA TYR A 253 -7.87 -19.56 19.66
C TYR A 253 -9.27 -20.15 19.55
N ASP A 254 -10.07 -19.97 20.60
CA ASP A 254 -11.51 -20.21 20.59
C ASP A 254 -12.24 -18.93 21.01
N LYS A 255 -13.20 -18.49 20.20
CA LYS A 255 -13.91 -17.22 20.40
C LYS A 255 -14.72 -17.19 21.73
N GLY A 256 -15.29 -18.32 22.14
CA GLY A 256 -16.11 -18.41 23.35
C GLY A 256 -15.27 -18.40 24.63
N ARG A 257 -14.06 -18.96 24.55
CA ARG A 257 -13.07 -19.01 25.64
C ARG A 257 -12.24 -17.74 25.76
N ASP A 258 -11.74 -17.22 24.64
CA ASP A 258 -10.57 -16.32 24.64
C ASP A 258 -10.91 -14.83 24.50
N ASN A 259 -12.04 -14.47 23.88
CA ASN A 259 -12.35 -13.07 23.57
C ASN A 259 -12.34 -12.18 24.82
N ALA A 260 -13.01 -12.60 25.90
CA ALA A 260 -13.08 -11.83 27.14
C ALA A 260 -11.71 -11.68 27.82
N LEU A 261 -10.83 -12.69 27.69
CA LEU A 261 -9.48 -12.65 28.23
C LEU A 261 -8.57 -11.71 27.41
N ILE A 262 -8.65 -11.78 26.07
CA ILE A 262 -7.93 -10.85 25.18
C ILE A 262 -8.41 -9.42 25.39
N GLU A 263 -9.73 -9.19 25.49
CA GLU A 263 -10.30 -7.87 25.77
C GLU A 263 -9.86 -7.32 27.13
N ALA A 264 -9.75 -8.17 28.16
CA ALA A 264 -9.22 -7.77 29.47
C ALA A 264 -7.71 -7.44 29.45
N LEU A 265 -6.92 -8.21 28.70
CA LEU A 265 -5.48 -7.97 28.50
C LEU A 265 -5.19 -6.73 27.63
N MET A 266 -6.15 -6.30 26.81
CA MET A 266 -6.04 -5.11 25.95
C MET A 266 -6.50 -3.80 26.61
N GLN A 267 -7.15 -3.86 27.77
CA GLN A 267 -7.43 -2.63 28.53
C GLN A 267 -6.16 -2.15 29.23
N PRO A 268 -5.92 -0.83 29.36
CA PRO A 268 -4.76 -0.32 30.08
C PRO A 268 -4.90 -0.67 31.56
N GLN A 269 -4.21 -1.73 32.00
CA GLN A 269 -3.97 -1.94 33.42
C GLN A 269 -3.05 -0.82 33.89
N HIS A 270 -3.65 0.20 34.48
CA HIS A 270 -2.90 1.26 35.14
C HIS A 270 -1.99 0.61 36.17
N LEU A 271 -0.68 0.84 36.07
CA LEU A 271 0.28 0.52 37.13
C LEU A 271 -0.15 1.31 38.37
N ALA A 272 -0.93 0.66 39.23
CA ALA A 272 -1.43 1.18 40.48
C ALA A 272 -0.65 0.51 41.61
N ILE A 273 0.27 1.29 42.17
CA ILE A 273 0.99 0.94 43.40
C ILE A 273 -0.04 0.59 44.48
N ALA A 274 0.16 -0.55 45.15
CA ALA A 274 -0.77 -1.06 46.15
C ALA A 274 -1.01 -0.09 47.32
N PRO A 275 -2.25 -0.03 47.81
CA PRO A 275 -2.53 0.09 49.24
C PRO A 275 -2.91 -1.26 49.86
N SER A 276 -2.78 -1.33 51.18
CA SER A 276 -2.86 -2.55 51.99
C SER A 276 -4.26 -3.12 52.21
N GLU A 277 -4.28 -4.39 52.59
CA GLU A 277 -5.34 -5.10 53.31
C GLU A 277 -6.11 -4.22 54.31
N ALA A 278 -7.42 -4.06 54.12
CA ALA A 278 -8.46 -4.08 55.16
C ALA A 278 -9.85 -3.78 54.58
N GLU A 279 -10.79 -4.70 54.86
CA GLU A 279 -12.22 -4.52 55.18
C GLU A 279 -13.13 -5.56 54.48
N GLU A 280 -13.55 -6.54 55.30
CA GLU A 280 -14.54 -7.57 54.97
C GLU A 280 -15.98 -7.06 55.25
N ASN A 281 -16.96 -7.73 54.63
CA ASN A 281 -18.37 -7.81 55.03
C ASN A 281 -19.24 -6.54 55.05
N GLU A 282 -20.17 -6.47 54.11
CA GLU A 282 -21.63 -6.66 54.30
C GLU A 282 -22.30 -6.50 52.90
N LEU A 283 -23.40 -7.16 52.51
CA LEU A 283 -24.36 -7.99 53.25
C LEU A 283 -25.05 -8.97 52.25
N GLU A 284 -25.34 -10.20 52.67
CA GLU A 284 -26.18 -11.12 51.90
C GLU A 284 -27.63 -10.62 51.81
N SER A 285 -28.26 -10.70 50.62
CA SER A 285 -29.71 -10.90 50.57
C SER A 285 -30.16 -11.69 49.34
N SER A 286 -30.91 -12.76 49.60
CA SER A 286 -31.86 -13.39 48.67
C SER A 286 -31.28 -14.19 47.49
N GLN A 287 -31.01 -15.46 47.79
CA GLN A 287 -30.99 -16.55 46.81
C GLN A 287 -32.36 -16.77 46.14
N SER A 288 -32.36 -17.67 45.15
CA SER A 288 -33.49 -18.48 44.67
C SER A 288 -34.66 -17.78 43.95
N GLU A 289 -34.61 -17.78 42.62
CA GLU A 289 -35.61 -18.44 41.77
C GLU A 289 -35.04 -18.69 40.35
N LEU A 290 -35.75 -19.47 39.51
CA LEU A 290 -35.44 -19.80 38.10
C LEU A 290 -34.42 -20.94 37.81
N VAL A 291 -34.75 -22.16 38.24
CA VAL A 291 -34.40 -23.40 37.50
C VAL A 291 -35.66 -24.27 37.37
N ALA A 292 -35.91 -24.77 36.15
CA ALA A 292 -37.10 -25.55 35.71
C ALA A 292 -38.44 -24.77 35.81
N THR A 293 -39.24 -24.61 34.76
CA THR A 293 -39.63 -25.50 33.65
C THR A 293 -39.93 -24.63 32.39
N LEU A 294 -39.90 -25.13 31.15
CA LEU A 294 -40.91 -26.02 30.54
C LEU A 294 -40.37 -26.64 29.23
N SER A 295 -40.82 -27.86 28.93
CA SER A 295 -40.60 -28.58 27.67
C SER A 295 -41.95 -29.11 27.17
N ALA A 296 -42.14 -29.21 25.83
CA ALA A 296 -43.35 -29.68 25.11
C ALA A 296 -44.61 -28.76 25.28
N THR A 297 -45.58 -28.60 24.36
CA THR A 297 -45.88 -29.03 22.95
C THR A 297 -47.12 -28.22 22.48
N ALA A 298 -47.53 -28.05 21.20
CA ALA A 298 -47.03 -28.42 19.86
C ALA A 298 -47.69 -27.55 18.75
N ASN A 299 -47.14 -27.62 17.53
CA ASN A 299 -47.76 -27.64 16.17
C ASN A 299 -49.00 -26.82 15.77
N GLU A 300 -48.93 -26.21 14.58
CA GLU A 300 -49.71 -26.42 13.32
C GLU A 300 -49.29 -25.32 12.32
N LEU A 301 -49.13 -25.42 10.98
CA LEU A 301 -49.08 -26.46 9.92
C LEU A 301 -48.16 -25.86 8.80
N GLU A 302 -47.23 -26.58 8.16
CA GLU A 302 -47.39 -27.34 6.88
C GLU A 302 -47.88 -26.46 5.68
N SER A 303 -47.32 -26.45 4.46
CA SER A 303 -46.45 -27.34 3.66
C SER A 303 -45.48 -26.50 2.76
N SER A 304 -44.57 -26.98 1.90
CA SER A 304 -44.38 -28.26 1.18
C SER A 304 -42.89 -28.56 0.92
N GLN A 305 -42.54 -29.85 0.74
CA GLN A 305 -41.27 -30.33 0.19
C GLN A 305 -41.49 -31.57 -0.70
N SER A 306 -40.75 -31.67 -1.81
CA SER A 306 -40.10 -32.88 -2.38
C SER A 306 -39.15 -32.40 -3.51
N GLU A 307 -38.10 -33.10 -3.96
CA GLU A 307 -37.72 -34.51 -3.78
C GLU A 307 -36.17 -34.70 -3.94
N LEU A 308 -35.66 -35.93 -3.76
CA LEU A 308 -34.24 -36.23 -3.48
C LEU A 308 -33.32 -36.57 -4.69
N GLU A 309 -32.02 -36.29 -4.48
CA GLU A 309 -30.77 -37.00 -4.86
C GLU A 309 -30.45 -37.43 -6.32
N THR A 310 -29.23 -37.10 -6.76
CA THR A 310 -28.22 -38.09 -7.20
C THR A 310 -26.78 -37.55 -7.24
N THR A 311 -25.88 -38.23 -6.51
CA THR A 311 -24.41 -38.39 -6.64
C THR A 311 -23.53 -37.47 -7.53
N ALA A 312 -22.53 -36.81 -6.89
CA ALA A 312 -21.09 -36.59 -7.21
C ALA A 312 -20.50 -36.80 -8.65
N PRO A 313 -19.40 -36.11 -9.06
CA PRO A 313 -18.31 -35.58 -8.21
C PRO A 313 -17.80 -34.15 -8.53
N ALA A 314 -16.81 -33.70 -7.75
CA ALA A 314 -16.15 -32.40 -7.87
C ALA A 314 -15.24 -32.25 -9.11
N THR A 315 -15.08 -31.02 -9.58
CA THR A 315 -14.04 -30.58 -10.54
C THR A 315 -13.76 -29.09 -10.23
N PRO A 316 -12.50 -28.62 -10.20
CA PRO A 316 -12.15 -27.33 -9.60
C PRO A 316 -12.61 -26.13 -10.42
N ALA A 317 -12.88 -25.01 -9.73
CA ALA A 317 -13.20 -23.74 -10.36
C ALA A 317 -12.05 -23.28 -11.29
N THR A 318 -12.34 -23.18 -12.57
CA THR A 318 -11.40 -22.78 -13.62
C THR A 318 -11.27 -21.26 -13.70
N ALA A 319 -10.04 -20.76 -13.54
CA ALA A 319 -9.46 -19.50 -14.03
C ALA A 319 -10.14 -18.14 -13.70
N ASN A 320 -11.46 -18.03 -13.73
CA ASN A 320 -12.20 -16.76 -13.70
C ASN A 320 -12.35 -16.11 -12.31
N GLU A 321 -11.98 -16.79 -11.22
CA GLU A 321 -11.95 -16.16 -9.88
C GLU A 321 -10.62 -15.45 -9.57
N LEU A 322 -9.57 -15.68 -10.38
CA LEU A 322 -8.24 -15.07 -10.20
C LEU A 322 -7.97 -13.88 -11.13
N GLU A 323 -8.70 -13.73 -12.25
CA GLU A 323 -8.60 -12.54 -13.11
C GLU A 323 -9.14 -11.26 -12.44
N LEU A 324 -9.92 -11.37 -11.37
CA LEU A 324 -10.63 -10.26 -10.70
C LEU A 324 -9.80 -9.51 -9.63
N GLN A 325 -8.47 -9.72 -9.53
CA GLN A 325 -7.66 -9.22 -8.41
C GLN A 325 -6.38 -8.40 -8.75
N LEU A 326 -6.24 -7.82 -9.95
CA LEU A 326 -5.11 -6.87 -10.20
C LEU A 326 -5.44 -5.52 -10.89
N SER A 327 -6.68 -5.07 -10.85
CA SER A 327 -6.98 -3.64 -10.96
C SER A 327 -7.03 -3.02 -9.54
N ILE A 328 -5.87 -2.59 -9.01
CA ILE A 328 -5.80 -1.89 -7.70
C ILE A 328 -6.54 -0.54 -7.77
N LEU A 329 -6.70 0.01 -8.97
CA LEU A 329 -7.57 1.15 -9.27
C LEU A 329 -8.81 0.64 -10.02
N PRO A 330 -10.04 1.08 -9.69
CA PRO A 330 -11.23 0.74 -10.47
C PRO A 330 -11.06 1.09 -11.95
N GLU A 331 -11.65 0.29 -12.84
CA GLU A 331 -11.63 0.59 -14.28
C GLU A 331 -12.24 1.96 -14.58
N ARG A 332 -11.68 2.66 -15.58
CA ARG A 332 -12.19 3.97 -16.02
C ARG A 332 -13.35 3.82 -16.98
N ASN A 333 -14.35 4.66 -16.81
CA ASN A 333 -15.51 4.72 -17.67
C ASN A 333 -15.80 6.17 -18.10
N GLU A 334 -15.12 6.60 -19.16
CA GLU A 334 -15.27 7.93 -19.76
C GLU A 334 -16.73 8.27 -20.13
N THR A 335 -17.56 7.26 -20.46
CA THR A 335 -18.98 7.49 -20.79
C THR A 335 -19.80 7.96 -19.58
N GLN A 336 -19.32 7.67 -18.37
CA GLN A 336 -19.93 8.08 -17.10
C GLN A 336 -19.31 9.36 -16.52
N TRP A 337 -18.24 9.90 -17.12
CA TRP A 337 -17.56 11.10 -16.61
C TRP A 337 -18.53 12.26 -16.42
N GLN A 338 -19.38 12.55 -17.40
CA GLN A 338 -20.33 13.66 -17.30
C GLN A 338 -21.35 13.49 -16.16
N LYS A 339 -21.76 12.25 -15.83
CA LYS A 339 -22.65 11.95 -14.69
C LYS A 339 -21.92 12.24 -13.38
N VAL A 340 -20.72 11.68 -13.21
CA VAL A 340 -19.88 11.85 -12.00
C VAL A 340 -19.49 13.31 -11.77
N ARG A 341 -19.02 14.00 -12.81
CA ARG A 341 -18.68 15.43 -12.79
C ARG A 341 -19.87 16.29 -12.38
N SER A 342 -21.05 16.03 -12.94
CA SER A 342 -22.27 16.78 -12.59
C SER A 342 -22.72 16.50 -11.15
N HIS A 343 -22.63 15.26 -10.68
CA HIS A 343 -22.93 14.92 -9.29
C HIS A 343 -21.99 15.62 -8.31
N LEU A 344 -20.67 15.56 -8.54
CA LEU A 344 -19.69 16.22 -7.66
C LEU A 344 -19.85 17.73 -7.59
N ALA A 345 -20.23 18.35 -8.71
CA ALA A 345 -20.47 19.79 -8.79
C ALA A 345 -21.77 20.25 -8.11
N VAL A 346 -22.78 19.39 -8.03
CA VAL A 346 -24.07 19.71 -7.39
C VAL A 346 -24.06 19.34 -5.91
N GLU A 347 -23.62 18.14 -5.55
CA GLU A 347 -23.71 17.60 -4.19
C GLU A 347 -22.68 18.24 -3.25
N TYR A 348 -21.44 18.44 -3.72
CA TYR A 348 -20.32 18.93 -2.91
C TYR A 348 -19.88 20.35 -3.31
N SER A 349 -20.62 21.00 -4.21
CA SER A 349 -20.31 22.32 -4.78
C SER A 349 -18.87 22.47 -5.31
N LEU A 350 -18.29 21.39 -5.87
CA LEU A 350 -16.94 21.41 -6.41
C LEU A 350 -16.91 22.09 -7.80
N PRO A 351 -16.03 23.08 -8.04
CA PRO A 351 -15.95 23.78 -9.31
C PRO A 351 -15.70 22.88 -10.52
N LEU A 352 -16.43 23.12 -11.62
CA LEU A 352 -16.32 22.34 -12.85
C LEU A 352 -14.92 22.34 -13.46
N GLU A 353 -14.25 23.49 -13.43
CA GLU A 353 -12.89 23.67 -13.97
C GLU A 353 -11.85 22.89 -13.14
N LEU A 354 -12.01 22.87 -11.81
CA LEU A 354 -11.20 22.02 -10.92
C LEU A 354 -11.45 20.53 -11.19
N LEU A 355 -12.71 20.11 -11.33
CA LEU A 355 -13.05 18.72 -11.63
C LEU A 355 -12.45 18.26 -12.97
N ASP A 356 -12.49 19.10 -14.01
CA ASP A 356 -11.86 18.80 -15.31
C ASP A 356 -10.33 18.78 -15.25
N LEU A 357 -9.72 19.67 -14.45
CA LEU A 357 -8.27 19.66 -14.20
C LEU A 357 -7.84 18.34 -13.54
N LEU A 358 -8.45 17.98 -12.41
CA LEU A 358 -8.21 16.70 -11.72
C LEU A 358 -8.42 15.49 -12.66
N HIS A 359 -9.40 15.58 -13.57
CA HIS A 359 -9.67 14.54 -14.57
C HIS A 359 -8.56 14.41 -15.60
N SER A 360 -8.11 15.53 -16.18
CA SER A 360 -7.02 15.54 -17.16
C SER A 360 -5.70 14.97 -16.59
N HIS A 361 -5.43 15.21 -15.31
CA HIS A 361 -4.28 14.65 -14.59
C HIS A 361 -4.49 13.20 -14.12
N SER A 362 -5.65 12.60 -14.34
CA SER A 362 -6.04 11.26 -13.85
C SER A 362 -6.11 11.14 -12.31
N TRP A 363 -6.27 12.24 -11.60
CA TRP A 363 -6.40 12.27 -10.14
C TRP A 363 -7.84 12.07 -9.67
N LEU A 364 -8.80 12.30 -10.56
CA LEU A 364 -10.22 12.00 -10.42
C LEU A 364 -10.72 11.37 -11.72
N TYR A 365 -11.58 10.35 -11.65
CA TYR A 365 -12.27 9.81 -12.83
C TYR A 365 -13.58 9.09 -12.46
N ALA A 366 -14.38 8.75 -13.47
CA ALA A 366 -15.57 7.93 -13.29
C ALA A 366 -15.25 6.44 -13.41
N GLY A 367 -15.64 5.66 -12.40
CA GLY A 367 -15.66 4.20 -12.46
C GLY A 367 -17.02 3.67 -12.96
N SER A 368 -17.46 2.52 -12.43
CA SER A 368 -18.82 1.99 -12.61
C SER A 368 -19.85 2.88 -11.88
N GLU A 369 -20.11 4.06 -12.44
CA GLU A 369 -20.99 5.14 -11.95
C GLU A 369 -20.57 5.83 -10.63
N LYS A 370 -19.37 5.53 -10.12
CA LYS A 370 -18.81 6.12 -8.90
C LYS A 370 -17.71 7.12 -9.20
N ALA A 371 -17.54 8.14 -8.35
CA ALA A 371 -16.35 9.00 -8.38
C ALA A 371 -15.16 8.25 -7.77
N VAL A 372 -14.02 8.29 -8.48
CA VAL A 372 -12.81 7.58 -8.11
C VAL A 372 -11.66 8.59 -8.03
N PHE A 373 -11.14 8.81 -6.83
CA PHE A 373 -10.01 9.72 -6.58
C PHE A 373 -8.73 8.90 -6.42
N THR A 374 -7.71 9.19 -7.22
CA THR A 374 -6.46 8.43 -7.27
C THR A 374 -5.56 8.81 -6.11
N GLY A 375 -5.27 7.83 -5.25
CA GLY A 375 -4.28 7.92 -4.20
C GLY A 375 -2.89 7.55 -4.72
N ARG A 376 -1.92 8.44 -4.54
CA ARG A 376 -0.59 8.39 -5.16
C ARG A 376 0.52 8.79 -4.19
N THR A 377 1.75 8.36 -4.47
CA THR A 377 2.96 8.84 -3.76
C THR A 377 3.26 10.29 -4.15
N LEU A 378 4.24 10.94 -3.52
CA LEU A 378 4.67 12.29 -3.89
C LEU A 378 5.29 12.34 -5.31
N GLU A 379 5.90 11.24 -5.77
CA GLU A 379 6.41 11.08 -7.14
C GLU A 379 5.29 10.85 -8.17
N GLY A 380 4.02 10.87 -7.75
CA GLY A 380 2.85 10.68 -8.60
C GLY A 380 2.54 9.22 -8.95
N GLU A 381 3.18 8.23 -8.32
CA GLU A 381 2.88 6.82 -8.56
C GLU A 381 1.53 6.46 -7.93
N ALA A 382 0.54 6.11 -8.75
CA ALA A 382 -0.78 5.71 -8.28
C ALA A 382 -0.74 4.34 -7.59
N ARG A 383 -1.24 4.25 -6.36
CA ARG A 383 -1.10 3.08 -5.48
C ARG A 383 -2.41 2.49 -4.98
N PHE A 384 -3.47 3.30 -4.90
CA PHE A 384 -4.82 2.88 -4.50
C PHE A 384 -5.82 3.97 -4.95
N ALA A 385 -7.12 3.75 -4.75
CA ALA A 385 -8.14 4.76 -4.99
C ALA A 385 -9.08 4.91 -3.79
N PHE A 386 -9.58 6.12 -3.59
CA PHE A 386 -10.82 6.38 -2.85
C PHE A 386 -11.99 6.29 -3.83
N VAL A 387 -13.01 5.51 -3.48
CA VAL A 387 -14.23 5.33 -4.26
C VAL A 387 -15.40 5.86 -3.45
N LEU A 388 -16.03 6.91 -3.95
CA LEU A 388 -17.21 7.56 -3.38
C LEU A 388 -18.48 6.84 -3.87
N ASP A 389 -19.36 6.47 -2.95
CA ASP A 389 -20.70 5.97 -3.30
C ASP A 389 -21.76 7.08 -3.36
N GLU A 390 -22.93 6.74 -3.92
CA GLU A 390 -24.08 7.65 -4.08
C GLU A 390 -24.68 8.15 -2.74
N ARG A 391 -24.17 7.67 -1.60
CA ARG A 391 -24.59 8.08 -0.24
C ARG A 391 -23.51 8.92 0.45
N GLY A 392 -22.46 9.33 -0.27
CA GLY A 392 -21.34 10.11 0.26
C GLY A 392 -20.32 9.33 1.08
N ASN A 393 -20.35 8.00 1.07
CA ASN A 393 -19.37 7.20 1.81
C ASN A 393 -18.16 6.90 0.94
N PHE A 394 -16.98 7.07 1.50
CA PHE A 394 -15.73 6.63 0.91
C PHE A 394 -15.41 5.18 1.28
N SER A 395 -14.88 4.46 0.31
CA SER A 395 -14.20 3.18 0.48
C SER A 395 -12.86 3.24 -0.24
N THR A 396 -11.82 2.54 0.25
CA THR A 396 -10.53 2.47 -0.45
C THR A 396 -10.31 1.10 -1.07
N THR A 397 -9.60 1.08 -2.21
CA THR A 397 -9.09 -0.18 -2.76
C THR A 397 -7.94 -0.71 -1.92
N HIS A 398 -7.71 -2.02 -2.01
CA HIS A 398 -6.72 -2.72 -1.18
C HIS A 398 -5.76 -3.53 -2.07
N PRO A 399 -4.48 -3.71 -1.65
CA PRO A 399 -3.90 -3.23 -0.39
C PRO A 399 -3.67 -1.72 -0.36
N LEU A 400 -3.98 -1.09 0.77
CA LEU A 400 -3.56 0.30 1.03
C LEU A 400 -2.03 0.36 1.13
N SER A 401 -1.40 1.14 0.25
CA SER A 401 0.03 1.44 0.31
C SER A 401 0.33 2.37 1.50
N SER A 402 1.48 2.17 2.14
CA SER A 402 2.12 3.24 2.91
C SER A 402 2.54 4.37 1.97
N GLU A 403 2.66 5.60 2.51
CA GLU A 403 3.23 6.77 1.80
C GLU A 403 2.53 7.13 0.48
N ALA A 404 1.23 6.81 0.37
CA ALA A 404 0.39 7.26 -0.72
C ALA A 404 -0.95 7.78 -0.18
N ALA A 405 -1.35 8.96 -0.65
CA ALA A 405 -2.58 9.64 -0.27
C ALA A 405 -3.26 10.22 -1.52
N PHE A 406 -4.52 10.64 -1.44
CA PHE A 406 -4.99 11.63 -2.39
C PHE A 406 -4.31 12.95 -2.02
N TRP A 407 -3.80 13.69 -3.00
CA TRP A 407 -3.30 15.03 -2.74
C TRP A 407 -3.47 15.96 -3.94
N VAL A 408 -3.35 17.26 -3.69
CA VAL A 408 -3.21 18.34 -4.68
C VAL A 408 -2.27 19.39 -4.09
N ALA A 409 -1.47 20.05 -4.92
CA ALA A 409 -0.55 21.10 -4.49
C ALA A 409 -0.79 22.38 -5.28
N THR A 410 -0.65 23.53 -4.62
CA THR A 410 -0.56 24.83 -5.30
C THR A 410 0.84 25.05 -5.86
N THR A 411 0.98 25.82 -6.94
CA THR A 411 2.26 26.05 -7.60
C THR A 411 3.30 26.72 -6.68
N GLY A 412 4.54 26.23 -6.72
CA GLY A 412 5.66 26.75 -5.93
C GLY A 412 6.44 25.67 -5.19
N GLU A 413 7.49 26.08 -4.46
CA GLU A 413 8.19 25.20 -3.52
C GLU A 413 7.29 25.03 -2.28
N ILE A 414 6.89 23.79 -1.98
CA ILE A 414 5.92 23.51 -0.92
C ILE A 414 6.52 23.79 0.45
N GLU A 415 5.98 24.80 1.13
CA GLU A 415 6.37 25.23 2.48
C GLU A 415 5.38 24.72 3.55
N ARG A 416 4.16 24.35 3.13
CA ARG A 416 3.04 24.03 4.03
C ARG A 416 2.27 22.79 3.58
N ALA A 417 1.70 22.04 4.53
CA ALA A 417 0.74 20.98 4.24
C ALA A 417 -0.53 21.05 5.09
N VAL A 418 -1.65 20.62 4.52
CA VAL A 418 -2.94 20.49 5.20
C VAL A 418 -3.49 19.08 4.98
N ILE A 419 -3.80 18.39 6.06
CA ILE A 419 -4.21 16.98 6.09
C ILE A 419 -5.70 16.89 6.46
N ALA A 420 -6.50 16.29 5.60
CA ALA A 420 -7.94 16.09 5.75
C ALA A 420 -8.31 14.59 5.67
N CYS A 421 -9.52 14.25 6.14
CA CYS A 421 -9.95 12.85 6.30
C CYS A 421 -10.48 12.15 5.04
N ASN A 422 -10.55 12.85 3.89
CA ASN A 422 -10.87 12.30 2.58
C ASN A 422 -10.56 13.34 1.46
N PRO A 423 -10.64 12.98 0.17
CA PRO A 423 -10.39 13.90 -0.95
C PRO A 423 -11.28 15.13 -1.01
N ILE A 424 -12.57 15.02 -0.67
CA ILE A 424 -13.53 16.15 -0.78
C ILE A 424 -13.25 17.19 0.30
N GLU A 425 -12.92 16.76 1.51
CA GLU A 425 -12.51 17.68 2.59
C GLU A 425 -11.22 18.42 2.22
N ALA A 426 -10.22 17.72 1.67
CA ALA A 426 -8.97 18.35 1.20
C ALA A 426 -9.22 19.41 0.10
N LEU A 427 -10.07 19.09 -0.88
CA LEU A 427 -10.44 20.04 -1.94
C LEU A 427 -11.29 21.20 -1.41
N SER A 428 -12.14 20.97 -0.41
CA SER A 428 -12.95 22.03 0.20
C SER A 428 -12.09 23.04 0.96
N ILE A 429 -11.04 22.59 1.66
CA ILE A 429 -10.10 23.49 2.33
C ILE A 429 -9.31 24.32 1.30
N LEU A 430 -8.80 23.71 0.23
CA LEU A 430 -8.15 24.43 -0.88
C LEU A 430 -9.04 25.58 -1.40
N LEU A 431 -10.33 25.31 -1.62
CA LEU A 431 -11.29 26.28 -2.13
C LEU A 431 -11.63 27.40 -1.12
N ILE A 432 -11.64 27.10 0.18
CA ILE A 432 -11.81 28.10 1.25
C ILE A 432 -10.57 29.00 1.38
N GLU A 433 -9.36 28.44 1.23
CA GLU A 433 -8.11 29.18 1.42
C GLU A 433 -7.74 30.08 0.22
N GLN A 434 -8.09 29.70 -1.02
CA GLN A 434 -7.72 30.47 -2.22
C GLN A 434 -8.32 31.89 -2.32
N ASP A 435 -9.42 32.21 -1.63
CA ASP A 435 -9.96 33.58 -1.60
C ASP A 435 -9.26 34.50 -0.57
N ASN A 436 -8.47 33.93 0.35
CA ASN A 436 -7.99 34.65 1.54
C ASN A 436 -6.61 35.31 1.40
N SER A 437 -5.75 34.95 0.44
CA SER A 437 -4.48 35.67 0.26
C SER A 437 -3.78 35.47 -1.10
N THR A 438 -3.28 36.57 -1.68
CA THR A 438 -2.25 36.58 -2.74
C THR A 438 -0.83 36.29 -2.23
N THR A 439 -0.67 35.98 -0.94
CA THR A 439 0.61 35.67 -0.28
C THR A 439 0.52 34.40 0.58
N ALA A 440 -0.38 33.47 0.24
CA ALA A 440 -0.40 32.16 0.90
C ALA A 440 0.86 31.37 0.51
N PRO A 441 1.50 30.64 1.46
CA PRO A 441 2.62 29.76 1.14
C PRO A 441 2.14 28.60 0.26
N ALA A 442 2.99 28.11 -0.65
CA ALA A 442 2.62 26.99 -1.50
C ALA A 442 2.32 25.76 -0.63
N THR A 443 1.09 25.30 -0.73
CA THR A 443 0.47 24.34 0.18
C THR A 443 0.12 23.03 -0.53
N LEU A 444 0.46 21.91 0.10
CA LEU A 444 0.03 20.55 -0.25
C LEU A 444 -1.19 20.14 0.57
N TYR A 445 -2.32 19.87 -0.09
CA TYR A 445 -3.57 19.41 0.54
C TYR A 445 -3.70 17.90 0.36
N LEU A 446 -3.81 17.15 1.46
CA LEU A 446 -3.87 15.68 1.47
C LEU A 446 -5.23 15.17 1.98
N GLY A 447 -5.79 14.16 1.31
CA GLY A 447 -6.91 13.35 1.79
C GLY A 447 -6.45 11.94 2.16
N ILE A 448 -6.63 11.55 3.42
CA ILE A 448 -6.20 10.25 3.99
C ILE A 448 -7.35 9.48 4.66
N GLU A 449 -7.37 8.15 4.55
CA GLU A 449 -8.19 7.28 5.41
C GLU A 449 -7.43 6.90 6.69
N ARG A 450 -6.09 6.78 6.61
CA ARG A 450 -5.22 6.28 7.68
C ARG A 450 -3.93 7.09 7.73
N ALA A 451 -3.43 7.36 8.93
CA ALA A 451 -2.19 8.11 9.13
C ALA A 451 -0.95 7.48 8.46
N SER A 452 -0.94 6.15 8.23
CA SER A 452 0.12 5.44 7.50
C SER A 452 0.27 5.82 6.02
N GLN A 453 -0.67 6.61 5.49
CA GLN A 453 -0.64 7.13 4.12
C GLN A 453 0.17 8.43 4.00
N LEU A 454 0.46 9.08 5.12
CA LEU A 454 1.19 10.33 5.16
C LEU A 454 2.67 10.10 4.80
N PRO A 455 3.26 10.90 3.90
CA PRO A 455 4.70 10.88 3.63
C PRO A 455 5.43 11.61 4.76
N ILE A 456 5.64 10.91 5.88
CA ILE A 456 6.12 11.52 7.14
C ILE A 456 7.48 12.21 7.00
N GLU A 457 8.43 11.63 6.27
CA GLU A 457 9.76 12.23 6.08
C GLU A 457 9.65 13.63 5.43
N PHE A 458 8.87 13.75 4.35
CA PHE A 458 8.61 15.03 3.68
C PHE A 458 7.84 16.02 4.58
N LEU A 459 6.78 15.56 5.25
CA LEU A 459 5.94 16.44 6.08
C LEU A 459 6.69 16.98 7.31
N GLN A 460 7.73 16.30 7.79
CA GLN A 460 8.58 16.77 8.88
C GLN A 460 9.61 17.83 8.44
N GLU A 461 9.83 18.02 7.14
CA GLU A 461 10.71 19.06 6.58
C GLU A 461 9.99 20.40 6.32
N LEU A 462 8.66 20.43 6.38
CA LEU A 462 7.85 21.62 6.13
C LEU A 462 7.77 22.58 7.34
N ASP A 463 7.73 23.88 7.07
CA ASP A 463 7.60 24.93 8.09
C ASP A 463 6.25 24.89 8.82
N SER A 464 5.20 24.42 8.15
CA SER A 464 3.83 24.36 8.70
C SER A 464 3.09 23.11 8.24
N VAL A 465 2.59 22.32 9.19
CA VAL A 465 1.68 21.21 8.91
C VAL A 465 0.41 21.36 9.75
N ILE A 466 -0.74 21.25 9.09
CA ILE A 466 -2.05 21.35 9.74
C ILE A 466 -2.82 20.02 9.58
N ILE A 467 -3.32 19.48 10.68
CA ILE A 467 -4.27 18.38 10.71
C ILE A 467 -5.67 18.99 10.81
N ALA A 468 -6.29 19.17 9.65
CA ALA A 468 -7.63 19.74 9.48
C ALA A 468 -8.71 18.66 9.65
N ILE A 469 -8.64 17.90 10.75
CA ILE A 469 -9.52 16.77 11.07
C ILE A 469 -9.96 16.93 12.52
N THR A 470 -11.22 16.60 12.82
CA THR A 470 -11.76 16.61 14.19
C THR A 470 -10.84 15.87 15.17
N GLU A 471 -10.38 16.56 16.20
CA GLU A 471 -9.35 16.16 17.17
C GLU A 471 -9.72 14.88 17.94
N ASP A 472 -11.01 14.69 18.20
CA ASP A 472 -11.53 13.48 18.84
C ASP A 472 -11.54 12.24 17.94
N SER A 473 -11.30 12.41 16.63
CA SER A 473 -11.19 11.29 15.71
C SER A 473 -9.90 10.50 15.93
N MET A 474 -10.00 9.17 15.83
CA MET A 474 -8.84 8.28 15.84
C MET A 474 -7.84 8.62 14.71
N LEU A 475 -8.30 9.18 13.60
CA LEU A 475 -7.47 9.59 12.47
C LEU A 475 -6.61 10.82 12.81
N ALA A 476 -7.19 11.85 13.43
CA ALA A 476 -6.45 13.04 13.89
C ALA A 476 -5.40 12.67 14.93
N ARG A 477 -5.78 11.84 15.93
CA ARG A 477 -4.86 11.35 16.97
C ARG A 477 -3.69 10.55 16.38
N ASN A 478 -3.97 9.66 15.43
CA ASN A 478 -2.93 8.88 14.75
C ASN A 478 -2.03 9.75 13.85
N ALA A 479 -2.57 10.78 13.19
CA ALA A 479 -1.78 11.72 12.39
C ALA A 479 -0.88 12.59 13.28
N SER A 480 -1.43 13.12 14.38
CA SER A 480 -0.69 13.93 15.36
C SER A 480 0.43 13.14 16.05
N ALA A 481 0.21 11.84 16.32
CA ALA A 481 1.26 10.97 16.85
C ALA A 481 2.45 10.78 15.91
N LEU A 482 2.27 10.86 14.58
CA LEU A 482 3.35 10.81 13.59
C LEU A 482 3.95 12.20 13.29
N LEU A 483 3.18 13.26 13.53
CA LEU A 483 3.51 14.66 13.25
C LEU A 483 3.26 15.52 14.50
N PRO A 484 4.08 15.35 15.56
CA PRO A 484 3.83 15.95 16.88
C PRO A 484 3.93 17.49 16.90
N ASN A 485 4.50 18.09 15.86
CA ASN A 485 4.60 19.54 15.68
C ASN A 485 3.44 20.12 14.84
N ALA A 486 2.51 19.30 14.32
CA ALA A 486 1.41 19.76 13.48
C ALA A 486 0.31 20.45 14.31
N GLU A 487 -0.22 21.55 13.78
CA GLU A 487 -1.38 22.23 14.35
C GLU A 487 -2.66 21.43 14.06
N ILE A 488 -3.53 21.24 15.05
CA ILE A 488 -4.83 20.59 14.85
C ILE A 488 -5.89 21.68 14.69
N VAL A 489 -6.60 21.68 13.56
CA VAL A 489 -7.69 22.63 13.27
C VAL A 489 -8.99 21.84 13.08
N ASN A 490 -9.91 22.03 14.02
CA ASN A 490 -11.20 21.36 14.01
C ASN A 490 -12.16 22.00 12.97
N PRO A 491 -12.78 21.24 12.06
CA PRO A 491 -13.89 21.75 11.25
C PRO A 491 -15.11 22.05 12.14
N PRO A 492 -15.95 23.05 11.80
CA PRO A 492 -17.19 23.34 12.54
C PRO A 492 -18.19 22.17 12.51
N SER A 493 -18.28 21.49 11.36
CA SER A 493 -19.02 20.25 11.14
C SER A 493 -18.26 19.39 10.11
N SER A 494 -18.10 19.93 8.90
CA SER A 494 -17.15 19.49 7.88
C SER A 494 -16.62 20.70 7.10
N TRP A 495 -15.49 20.54 6.41
CA TRP A 495 -14.97 21.57 5.51
C TRP A 495 -15.84 21.72 4.27
N ASN A 496 -16.46 20.63 3.79
CA ASN A 496 -17.37 20.74 2.64
C ASN A 496 -18.67 21.49 2.98
N GLU A 497 -19.27 21.27 4.15
CA GLU A 497 -20.41 22.07 4.61
C GLU A 497 -20.02 23.55 4.78
N SER A 498 -18.81 23.81 5.31
CA SER A 498 -18.29 25.18 5.46
C SER A 498 -18.10 25.88 4.10
N TRP A 499 -17.62 25.15 3.09
CA TRP A 499 -17.49 25.63 1.71
C TRP A 499 -18.84 25.93 1.07
N ILE A 500 -19.83 25.04 1.22
CA ILE A 500 -21.18 25.22 0.69
C ILE A 500 -21.84 26.46 1.31
N GLN A 501 -21.80 26.61 2.64
CA GLN A 501 -22.37 27.78 3.34
C GLN A 501 -21.73 29.10 2.89
N LEU A 502 -20.42 29.08 2.61
CA LEU A 502 -19.67 30.25 2.13
C LEU A 502 -20.13 30.66 0.72
N ILE A 503 -20.29 29.71 -0.21
CA ILE A 503 -20.88 29.97 -1.54
C ILE A 503 -22.31 30.50 -1.42
N GLU A 504 -23.16 29.89 -0.57
CA GLU A 504 -24.55 30.30 -0.41
C GLU A 504 -24.68 31.74 0.09
N GLN A 505 -23.87 32.15 1.07
CA GLN A 505 -23.83 33.53 1.57
C GLN A 505 -23.43 34.51 0.45
N GLU A 506 -22.51 34.13 -0.43
CA GLU A 506 -22.05 34.99 -1.52
C GLU A 506 -23.07 35.12 -2.64
N GLN A 507 -23.77 34.04 -2.98
CA GLN A 507 -24.89 34.10 -3.93
C GLN A 507 -26.02 35.00 -3.38
N GLN A 508 -26.30 34.94 -2.08
CA GLN A 508 -27.25 35.84 -1.43
C GLN A 508 -26.75 37.30 -1.44
N ASN A 509 -25.48 37.54 -1.13
CA ASN A 509 -24.86 38.88 -1.17
C ASN A 509 -24.85 39.47 -2.60
N PHE A 510 -24.58 38.65 -3.62
CA PHE A 510 -24.70 39.03 -5.04
C PHE A 510 -26.12 39.49 -5.37
N GLN A 511 -27.12 38.67 -5.03
CA GLN A 511 -28.54 38.95 -5.29
C GLN A 511 -29.07 40.19 -4.55
N GLN A 512 -28.57 40.48 -3.34
CA GLN A 512 -29.02 41.62 -2.54
C GLN A 512 -28.27 42.93 -2.87
N ASN A 513 -26.97 42.88 -3.09
CA ASN A 513 -26.11 44.08 -3.18
C ASN A 513 -25.62 44.41 -4.60
N ASN A 514 -25.96 43.60 -5.61
CA ASN A 514 -25.61 43.82 -7.02
C ASN A 514 -24.09 43.97 -7.26
N GLN A 515 -23.27 43.42 -6.35
CA GLN A 515 -21.82 43.32 -6.51
C GLN A 515 -21.50 42.21 -7.50
N PRO A 516 -20.46 42.33 -8.36
CA PRO A 516 -20.14 41.30 -9.34
C PRO A 516 -19.70 40.00 -8.67
N TYR A 517 -20.16 38.87 -9.21
CA TYR A 517 -19.70 37.54 -8.82
C TYR A 517 -18.22 37.42 -9.18
N LYS A 518 -17.33 37.33 -8.18
CA LYS A 518 -15.93 36.94 -8.40
C LYS A 518 -15.96 35.55 -9.06
N GLN A 519 -15.36 35.41 -10.25
CA GLN A 519 -15.12 34.09 -10.84
C GLN A 519 -13.95 33.43 -10.08
N ARG A 520 -14.25 32.80 -8.94
CA ARG A 520 -13.30 32.22 -7.96
C ARG A 520 -12.39 31.08 -8.45
N ILE A 521 -12.32 30.85 -9.76
CA ILE A 521 -11.98 29.52 -10.32
C ILE A 521 -11.03 29.62 -11.53
N GLN A 522 -10.83 30.81 -12.13
CA GLN A 522 -10.10 30.93 -13.41
C GLN A 522 -8.58 30.67 -13.33
N GLU A 523 -7.98 30.59 -12.13
CA GLU A 523 -6.52 30.52 -11.94
C GLU A 523 -6.10 29.47 -10.89
N ILE A 524 -6.82 28.33 -10.79
CA ILE A 524 -6.34 27.20 -9.97
C ILE A 524 -5.24 26.44 -10.72
N GLU A 525 -4.00 26.93 -10.63
CA GLU A 525 -2.83 26.16 -11.06
C GLU A 525 -2.46 25.12 -9.98
N LEU A 526 -2.41 23.85 -10.39
CA LEU A 526 -1.95 22.72 -9.57
C LEU A 526 -0.73 22.07 -10.20
N ASP A 527 0.22 21.63 -9.37
CA ASP A 527 1.42 20.86 -9.75
C ASP A 527 1.22 19.35 -9.45
#